data_AF-A0A0F7SDB4-F1
#
_entry.id   AF-A0A0F7SDB4-F1
#
_cell.length_a   1.000
_cell.length_b   1.000
_cell.length_c   1.000
_cell.angle_alpha   90.00
_cell.angle_beta   90.00
_cell.angle_gamma   90.00
#
_symmetry.space_group_name_H-M   'P 1'
#
loop_
_entity.id
_entity.type
_entity.pdbx_description
1 polymer ?
#
loop_
_entity_poly.entity_id
_entity_poly.type
_entity_poly.pdbx_seq_one_letter_code
_entity_poly.pdbx_strand_id
1 'polypeptide(L)'
;KIRLSRYVAVCIALWAVSLGAHAACKNYGQLVAVRILLGWFEAALTPAFILLTGRFYTKQEQVTRTSIWFANNGWAQILGGGISYALQVQKPSHLKVWQQMYLILGGIALLFGIVVLLFMPDSPATIRYLDERERQIAVYRIKQNKSGIHDTTWKWEQLWEAVRDPRLYMFFLAVCSANIANGGVSNFSSAIISAFHYDSKTTALLGMAPGAMEVVA
;
A
#
# COMPACT_ATOMS: atom_id res chain seq x y z
N LYS A 1 -19.94 -5.60 13.99
CA LYS A 1 -19.46 -4.25 13.56
C LYS A 1 -17.94 -4.22 13.70
N ILE A 2 -17.21 -4.38 12.61
CA ILE A 2 -15.74 -4.39 12.62
C ILE A 2 -15.25 -2.93 12.51
N ARG A 3 -14.33 -2.57 13.39
CA ARG A 3 -13.65 -1.27 13.43
C ARG A 3 -12.68 -1.18 12.25
N LEU A 4 -12.81 -0.16 11.42
CA LEU A 4 -12.07 -0.03 10.16
C LEU A 4 -10.55 0.05 10.42
N SER A 5 -10.11 0.73 11.48
CA SER A 5 -8.66 0.82 11.77
C SER A 5 -8.08 -0.53 12.17
N ARG A 6 -8.82 -1.31 12.96
CA ARG A 6 -8.43 -2.68 13.34
C ARG A 6 -8.39 -3.62 12.14
N TYR A 7 -9.34 -3.50 11.22
CA TYR A 7 -9.34 -4.28 9.99
C TYR A 7 -8.10 -3.99 9.14
N VAL A 8 -7.80 -2.71 8.91
CA VAL A 8 -6.60 -2.29 8.17
C VAL A 8 -5.32 -2.79 8.85
N ALA A 9 -5.20 -2.62 10.17
CA ALA A 9 -4.02 -3.07 10.91
C ALA A 9 -3.80 -4.59 10.80
N VAL A 10 -4.87 -5.39 10.91
CA VAL A 10 -4.80 -6.85 10.73
C VAL A 10 -4.41 -7.22 9.30
N CYS A 11 -4.97 -6.55 8.29
CA CYS A 11 -4.59 -6.76 6.90
C CYS A 11 -3.10 -6.45 6.66
N ILE A 12 -2.57 -5.35 7.21
CA ILE A 12 -1.15 -4.99 7.11
C ILE A 12 -0.27 -6.04 7.80
N ALA A 13 -0.65 -6.50 9.00
CA ALA A 13 0.11 -7.52 9.72
C ALA A 13 0.12 -8.86 8.97
N LEU A 14 -1.01 -9.31 8.43
CA LEU A 14 -1.10 -10.53 7.63
C LEU A 14 -0.35 -10.43 6.30
N TRP A 15 -0.36 -9.26 5.68
CA TRP A 15 0.45 -8.96 4.50
C TRP A 15 1.95 -9.07 4.83
N ALA A 16 2.40 -8.49 5.94
CA ALA A 16 3.79 -8.54 6.38
C ALA A 16 4.25 -9.97 6.74
N VAL A 17 3.40 -10.76 7.41
CA VAL A 17 3.67 -12.17 7.70
C VAL A 17 3.79 -12.98 6.40
N SER A 18 2.90 -12.73 5.44
CA SER A 18 2.96 -13.38 4.12
C SER A 18 4.24 -13.00 3.37
N LEU A 19 4.71 -11.75 3.50
CA LEU A 19 5.98 -11.31 2.93
C LEU A 19 7.16 -12.08 3.57
N GLY A 20 7.19 -12.22 4.90
CA GLY A 20 8.22 -13.02 5.59
C GLY A 20 8.19 -14.50 5.22
N ALA A 21 7.01 -15.06 4.97
CA ALA A 21 6.84 -16.46 4.54
C ALA A 21 7.46 -16.75 3.16
N HIS A 22 7.65 -15.74 2.30
CA HIS A 22 8.34 -15.91 1.02
C HIS A 22 9.79 -16.38 1.20
N ALA A 23 10.46 -15.96 2.27
CA ALA A 23 11.84 -16.38 2.54
C ALA A 23 11.95 -17.88 2.89
N ALA A 24 10.88 -18.47 3.44
CA ALA A 24 10.83 -19.88 3.84
C ALA A 24 10.34 -20.83 2.72
N CYS A 25 9.85 -20.29 1.60
CA CYS A 25 9.34 -21.09 0.49
C CYS A 25 10.46 -21.85 -0.22
N LYS A 26 10.32 -23.17 -0.34
CA LYS A 26 11.30 -24.03 -1.06
C LYS A 26 10.75 -24.63 -2.35
N ASN A 27 9.42 -24.65 -2.51
CA ASN A 27 8.72 -25.25 -3.64
C ASN A 27 7.94 -24.21 -4.45
N TYR A 28 7.78 -24.43 -5.75
CA TYR A 28 7.00 -23.55 -6.64
C TYR A 28 5.54 -23.38 -6.15
N GLY A 29 4.89 -24.47 -5.73
CA GLY A 29 3.53 -24.41 -5.20
C GLY A 29 3.41 -23.56 -3.92
N GLN A 30 4.41 -23.59 -3.05
CA GLN A 30 4.45 -22.76 -1.85
C GLN A 30 4.60 -21.27 -2.23
N LEU A 31 5.48 -20.98 -3.19
CA LEU A 31 5.68 -19.61 -3.69
C LEU A 31 4.39 -19.03 -4.26
N VAL A 32 3.66 -19.81 -5.08
CA VAL A 32 2.38 -19.38 -5.66
C VAL A 32 1.34 -19.15 -4.56
N ALA A 33 1.21 -20.07 -3.60
CA ALA A 33 0.25 -19.94 -2.50
C ALA A 33 0.47 -18.67 -1.67
N VAL A 34 1.73 -18.40 -1.27
CA VAL A 34 2.06 -17.20 -0.49
C VAL A 34 1.83 -15.93 -1.30
N ARG A 35 2.05 -15.97 -2.62
CA ARG A 35 1.80 -14.82 -3.51
C ARG A 35 0.32 -14.52 -3.70
N ILE A 36 -0.53 -15.55 -3.74
CA ILE A 36 -2.00 -15.38 -3.74
C ILE A 36 -2.46 -14.75 -2.41
N LEU A 37 -1.93 -15.23 -1.28
CA LEU A 37 -2.26 -14.67 0.04
C LEU A 37 -1.82 -13.20 0.15
N LEU A 38 -0.61 -12.88 -0.32
CA LEU A 38 -0.11 -11.50 -0.36
C LEU A 38 -1.08 -10.59 -1.14
N GLY A 39 -1.47 -10.99 -2.35
CA GLY A 39 -2.39 -10.23 -3.19
C GLY A 39 -3.79 -10.09 -2.57
N TRP A 40 -4.28 -11.13 -1.87
CA TRP A 40 -5.56 -11.07 -1.17
C TRP A 40 -5.57 -10.00 -0.08
N PHE A 41 -4.52 -9.92 0.73
CA PHE A 41 -4.42 -8.91 1.79
C PHE A 41 -4.17 -7.50 1.23
N GLU A 42 -3.41 -7.39 0.14
CA GLU A 42 -3.10 -6.12 -0.51
C GLU A 42 -4.33 -5.48 -1.16
N ALA A 43 -5.20 -6.28 -1.79
CA ALA A 43 -6.41 -5.78 -2.46
C ALA A 43 -7.36 -5.03 -1.52
N ALA A 44 -7.33 -5.33 -0.22
CA ALA A 44 -8.15 -4.67 0.78
C ALA A 44 -7.56 -3.33 1.28
N LEU A 45 -6.25 -3.10 1.12
CA LEU A 45 -5.57 -1.94 1.71
C LEU A 45 -5.90 -0.63 1.00
N THR A 46 -5.80 -0.60 -0.34
CA THR A 46 -6.08 0.59 -1.15
C THR A 46 -7.47 1.18 -0.91
N PRO A 47 -8.58 0.43 -1.02
CA PRO A 47 -9.91 0.97 -0.73
C PRO A 47 -10.07 1.37 0.74
N ALA A 48 -9.42 0.66 1.67
CA ALA A 48 -9.49 0.99 3.08
C ALA A 48 -8.77 2.31 3.42
N PHE A 49 -7.64 2.60 2.78
CA PHE A 49 -6.95 3.88 2.91
C PHE A 49 -7.78 5.03 2.33
N ILE A 50 -8.41 4.83 1.17
CA ILE A 50 -9.31 5.82 0.57
C ILE A 50 -10.48 6.11 1.51
N LEU A 51 -11.12 5.08 2.06
CA LEU A 51 -12.20 5.22 3.04
C LEU A 51 -11.74 5.92 4.32
N LEU A 52 -10.54 5.61 4.80
CA LEU A 52 -9.97 6.27 5.96
C LEU A 52 -9.75 7.76 5.67
N THR A 53 -9.06 8.11 4.58
CA THR A 53 -8.89 9.52 4.19
C THR A 53 -10.22 10.23 4.00
N GLY A 54 -11.23 9.51 3.50
CA GLY A 54 -12.59 10.01 3.34
C GLY A 54 -13.27 10.38 4.66
N ARG A 55 -12.89 9.73 5.77
CA ARG A 55 -13.45 9.98 7.09
C ARG A 55 -12.79 11.12 7.86
N PHE A 56 -11.54 11.46 7.54
CA PHE A 56 -10.79 12.50 8.25
C PHE A 56 -10.68 13.82 7.47
N TYR A 57 -10.84 13.79 6.14
CA TYR A 57 -10.58 14.94 5.27
C TYR A 57 -11.74 15.28 4.36
N THR A 58 -11.82 16.56 3.98
CA THR A 58 -12.83 17.07 3.04
C THR A 58 -12.56 16.63 1.60
N LYS A 59 -13.56 16.61 0.71
CA LYS A 59 -13.39 16.18 -0.70
C LYS A 59 -12.26 16.91 -1.45
N GLN A 60 -12.09 18.21 -1.20
CA GLN A 60 -11.00 18.99 -1.81
C GLN A 60 -9.62 18.62 -1.24
N GLU A 61 -9.56 18.29 0.06
CA GLU A 61 -8.32 17.87 0.72
C GLU A 61 -7.97 16.40 0.42
N GLN A 62 -8.97 15.55 0.13
CA GLN A 62 -8.79 14.13 -0.15
C GLN A 62 -7.85 13.88 -1.33
N VAL A 63 -7.94 14.67 -2.41
CA VAL A 63 -7.07 14.51 -3.59
C VAL A 63 -5.61 14.75 -3.21
N THR A 64 -5.32 15.89 -2.58
CA THR A 64 -3.94 16.24 -2.15
C THR A 64 -3.39 15.23 -1.16
N ARG A 65 -4.19 14.79 -0.18
CA ARG A 65 -3.77 13.76 0.78
C ARG A 65 -3.55 12.41 0.11
N THR A 66 -4.33 12.11 -0.93
CA THR A 66 -4.18 10.89 -1.72
C THR A 66 -2.87 10.86 -2.48
N SER A 67 -2.53 11.96 -3.15
CA SER A 67 -1.23 12.11 -3.80
C SER A 67 -0.06 12.00 -2.81
N ILE A 68 -0.15 12.62 -1.63
CA ILE A 68 0.91 12.54 -0.62
C ILE A 68 1.12 11.10 -0.15
N TRP A 69 0.06 10.33 0.12
CA TRP A 69 0.27 8.96 0.55
C TRP A 69 0.74 8.04 -0.59
N PHE A 70 0.31 8.28 -1.83
CA PHE A 70 0.82 7.57 -3.02
C PHE A 70 2.31 7.84 -3.28
N ALA A 71 2.79 9.07 -3.05
CA ALA A 71 4.20 9.43 -3.21
C ALA A 71 5.15 8.63 -2.28
N ASN A 72 4.64 7.99 -1.21
CA ASN A 72 5.45 7.06 -0.42
C ASN A 72 5.89 5.82 -1.20
N ASN A 73 5.26 5.49 -2.33
CA ASN A 73 5.73 4.41 -3.20
C ASN A 73 7.13 4.71 -3.74
N GLY A 74 7.39 5.94 -4.19
CA GLY A 74 8.71 6.37 -4.65
C GLY A 74 9.76 6.29 -3.54
N TRP A 75 9.41 6.70 -2.31
CA TRP A 75 10.28 6.50 -1.13
C TRP A 75 10.59 5.02 -0.87
N ALA A 76 9.59 4.13 -1.01
CA ALA A 76 9.78 2.70 -0.86
C ALA A 76 10.73 2.13 -1.93
N GLN A 77 10.69 2.62 -3.17
CA GLN A 77 11.62 2.22 -4.22
C GLN A 77 13.06 2.68 -3.93
N ILE A 78 13.25 3.91 -3.45
CA ILE A 78 14.58 4.44 -3.08
C ILE A 78 15.19 3.63 -1.92
N LEU A 79 14.42 3.45 -0.84
CA LEU A 79 14.87 2.69 0.32
C LEU A 79 15.07 1.21 -0.01
N GLY A 80 14.19 0.63 -0.83
CA GLY A 80 14.30 -0.75 -1.31
C GLY A 80 15.56 -0.98 -2.15
N GLY A 81 15.88 -0.05 -3.07
CA GLY A 81 17.14 -0.05 -3.82
C GLY A 81 18.36 0.06 -2.90
N GLY A 82 18.28 0.86 -1.84
CA GLY A 82 19.38 1.09 -0.89
C GLY A 82 19.67 -0.14 -0.05
N ILE A 83 18.63 -0.77 0.47
CA ILE A 83 18.71 -2.05 1.19
C ILE A 83 19.26 -3.14 0.26
N SER A 84 18.83 -3.16 -1.02
CA SER A 84 19.35 -4.10 -2.02
C SER A 84 20.85 -3.96 -2.22
N TYR A 85 21.33 -2.72 -2.39
CA TYR A 85 22.75 -2.43 -2.54
C TYR A 85 23.55 -2.86 -1.29
N ALA A 86 23.07 -2.49 -0.10
CA ALA A 86 23.74 -2.81 1.17
C ALA A 86 23.90 -4.33 1.38
N LEU A 87 22.88 -5.11 1.02
CA LEU A 87 22.92 -6.57 1.16
C LEU A 87 23.78 -7.26 0.10
N GLN A 88 23.93 -6.66 -1.09
CA GLN A 88 24.83 -7.17 -2.14
C GLN A 88 26.32 -6.88 -1.86
N VAL A 89 26.63 -5.91 -1.00
CA VAL A 89 28.00 -5.59 -0.55
C VAL A 89 28.45 -6.49 0.61
N GLN A 90 27.51 -7.13 1.31
CA GLN A 90 27.82 -8.00 2.45
C GLN A 90 28.52 -9.30 1.99
N LYS A 91 29.43 -9.81 2.84
CA LYS A 91 30.10 -11.11 2.64
C LYS A 91 29.06 -12.25 2.55
N PRO A 92 29.38 -13.35 1.83
CA PRO A 92 28.45 -14.46 1.65
C PRO A 92 27.95 -14.99 2.99
N SER A 93 26.64 -14.88 3.19
CA SER A 93 25.91 -15.44 4.34
C SER A 93 25.22 -16.74 3.93
N HIS A 94 24.75 -17.53 4.90
CA HIS A 94 23.98 -18.75 4.66
C HIS A 94 22.63 -18.50 3.96
N LEU A 95 22.13 -17.26 3.98
CA LEU A 95 20.86 -16.87 3.35
C LEU A 95 21.12 -16.13 2.04
N LYS A 96 20.30 -16.41 1.03
CA LYS A 96 20.35 -15.70 -0.25
C LYS A 96 19.93 -14.24 -0.03
N VAL A 97 20.56 -13.31 -0.75
CA VAL A 97 20.29 -11.85 -0.65
C VAL A 97 18.80 -11.52 -0.73
N TRP A 98 18.06 -12.14 -1.66
CA TRP A 98 16.62 -11.92 -1.80
C TRP A 98 15.79 -12.39 -0.58
N GLN A 99 16.21 -13.46 0.11
CA GLN A 99 15.53 -13.93 1.33
C GLN A 99 15.74 -12.95 2.49
N GLN A 100 16.96 -12.39 2.60
CA GLN A 100 17.27 -11.38 3.60
C GLN A 100 16.45 -10.11 3.36
N MET A 101 16.27 -9.70 2.11
CA MET A 101 15.41 -8.56 1.76
C MET A 101 13.97 -8.78 2.22
N TYR A 102 13.33 -9.90 1.86
CA TYR A 102 11.95 -10.16 2.28
C TYR A 102 11.78 -10.24 3.80
N LEU A 103 12.76 -10.76 4.54
CA LEU A 103 12.73 -10.80 6.00
C LEU A 103 12.86 -9.40 6.62
N ILE A 104 13.79 -8.57 6.13
CA ILE A 104 14.00 -7.21 6.67
C ILE A 104 12.77 -6.34 6.35
N LEU A 105 12.34 -6.30 5.09
CA LEU A 105 11.18 -5.52 4.67
C LEU A 105 9.88 -6.04 5.33
N GLY A 106 9.71 -7.36 5.45
CA GLY A 106 8.59 -7.97 6.16
C GLY A 106 8.58 -7.64 7.65
N GLY A 107 9.75 -7.65 8.30
CA GLY A 107 9.89 -7.29 9.71
C GLY A 107 9.52 -5.82 9.98
N ILE A 108 10.02 -4.90 9.16
CA ILE A 108 9.69 -3.46 9.26
C ILE A 108 8.18 -3.25 9.05
N ALA A 109 7.60 -3.92 8.04
CA ALA A 109 6.17 -3.83 7.77
C ALA A 109 5.32 -4.41 8.91
N LEU A 110 5.77 -5.49 9.56
CA LEU A 110 5.08 -6.09 10.69
C LEU A 110 5.09 -5.17 11.90
N LEU A 111 6.25 -4.57 12.21
CA LEU A 111 6.38 -3.56 13.26
C LEU A 111 5.47 -2.37 12.99
N PHE A 112 5.43 -1.90 11.75
CA PHE A 112 4.52 -0.83 11.34
C PHE A 112 3.05 -1.23 11.53
N GLY A 113 2.66 -2.44 11.13
CA GLY A 113 1.30 -2.97 11.37
C GLY A 113 0.92 -3.01 12.85
N ILE A 114 1.85 -3.38 13.73
CA ILE A 114 1.63 -3.37 15.19
C ILE A 114 1.48 -1.94 15.72
N VAL A 115 2.33 -1.01 15.26
CA VAL A 115 2.23 0.41 15.63
C VAL A 115 0.88 0.98 15.19
N VAL A 116 0.44 0.68 13.97
CA VAL A 116 -0.88 1.08 13.46
C VAL A 116 -1.98 0.47 14.32
N LEU A 117 -1.87 -0.79 14.73
CA LEU A 117 -2.86 -1.43 15.61
C LEU A 117 -3.01 -0.71 16.97
N LEU A 118 -1.89 -0.26 17.54
CA LEU A 118 -1.87 0.38 18.86
C LEU A 118 -2.25 1.87 18.81
N PHE A 119 -1.80 2.60 17.79
CA PHE A 119 -1.91 4.06 17.74
C PHE A 119 -3.02 4.60 16.84
N MET A 120 -3.60 3.81 15.94
CA MET A 120 -4.55 4.32 14.94
C MET A 120 -5.98 4.47 15.49
N PRO A 121 -6.51 5.69 15.64
CA PRO A 121 -7.89 5.90 16.07
C PRO A 121 -8.89 5.59 14.95
N ASP A 122 -9.99 4.94 15.30
CA ASP A 122 -11.04 4.48 14.36
C ASP A 122 -11.89 5.60 13.74
N SER A 123 -11.87 6.80 14.33
CA SER A 123 -12.73 7.92 13.97
C SER A 123 -12.13 9.23 14.48
N PRO A 124 -12.37 10.37 13.81
CA PRO A 124 -12.08 11.70 14.35
C PRO A 124 -12.66 11.91 15.75
N ALA A 125 -13.79 11.28 16.04
CA ALA A 125 -14.46 11.32 17.35
C ALA A 125 -13.74 10.51 18.45
N THR A 126 -12.86 9.58 18.09
CA THR A 126 -12.11 8.73 19.03
C THR A 126 -10.64 9.15 19.14
N ILE A 127 -10.24 10.28 18.52
CA ILE A 127 -8.86 10.77 18.62
C ILE A 127 -8.61 11.21 20.06
N ARG A 128 -7.82 10.42 20.79
CA ARG A 128 -7.51 10.64 22.22
C ARG A 128 -6.73 11.94 22.50
N TYR A 129 -6.14 12.53 21.46
CA TYR A 129 -5.26 13.71 21.52
C TYR A 129 -5.92 15.04 21.11
N LEU A 130 -7.17 15.04 20.62
CA LEU A 130 -7.88 16.26 20.24
C LEU A 130 -8.74 16.76 21.40
N ASP A 131 -8.75 18.08 21.62
CA ASP A 131 -9.65 18.72 22.58
C ASP A 131 -11.11 18.58 22.12
N GLU A 132 -12.05 18.60 23.05
CA GLU A 132 -13.47 18.33 22.77
C GLU A 132 -14.04 19.33 21.75
N ARG A 133 -13.56 20.58 21.80
CA ARG A 133 -13.89 21.63 20.83
C ARG A 133 -13.38 21.34 19.43
N GLU A 134 -12.17 20.83 19.30
CA GLU A 134 -11.57 20.47 18.00
C GLU A 134 -12.27 19.26 17.37
N ARG A 135 -12.69 18.28 18.20
CA ARG A 135 -13.49 17.13 17.75
C ARG A 135 -14.82 17.58 17.15
N GLN A 136 -15.51 18.50 17.81
CA GLN A 136 -16.79 19.03 17.32
C GLN A 136 -16.62 19.78 15.99
N ILE A 137 -15.57 20.58 15.85
CA ILE A 137 -15.26 21.28 14.59
C ILE A 137 -14.95 20.28 13.47
N ALA A 138 -14.16 19.24 13.75
CA ALA A 138 -13.85 18.19 12.76
C ALA A 138 -15.11 17.44 12.30
N VAL A 139 -15.97 17.03 13.23
CA VAL A 139 -17.24 16.35 12.92
C VAL A 139 -18.17 17.27 12.11
N TYR A 140 -18.24 18.56 12.45
CA TYR A 140 -19.07 19.52 11.74
C TYR A 140 -18.58 19.75 10.30
N ARG A 141 -17.26 19.85 10.09
CA ARG A 141 -16.62 19.99 8.77
C ARG A 141 -16.86 18.79 7.86
N ILE A 142 -16.84 17.57 8.43
CA ILE A 142 -17.14 16.33 7.70
C ILE A 142 -18.64 16.24 7.40
N LYS A 143 -19.50 16.65 8.34
CA LYS A 143 -20.97 16.68 8.16
C LYS A 143 -21.40 17.64 7.04
N GLN A 144 -20.71 18.77 6.89
CA GLN A 144 -20.94 19.70 5.77
C GLN A 144 -20.62 19.10 4.40
N ASN A 145 -19.75 18.08 4.33
CA ASN A 145 -19.35 17.48 3.05
C ASN A 145 -20.39 16.57 2.41
N LYS A 146 -21.53 16.32 3.08
CA LYS A 146 -22.60 15.40 2.64
C LYS A 146 -22.08 14.02 2.20
N SER A 147 -20.86 13.65 2.59
CA SER A 147 -20.37 12.27 2.56
C SER A 147 -21.24 11.55 3.57
N GLY A 148 -22.24 10.83 3.06
CA GLY A 148 -23.38 10.31 3.81
C GLY A 148 -22.98 9.77 5.18
N ILE A 149 -23.83 10.06 6.17
CA ILE A 149 -23.79 9.41 7.48
C ILE A 149 -23.64 7.93 7.20
N HIS A 150 -22.49 7.36 7.58
CA HIS A 150 -22.12 6.00 7.23
C HIS A 150 -23.10 5.04 7.90
N ASP A 151 -24.18 4.72 7.21
CA ASP A 151 -25.03 3.60 7.57
C ASP A 151 -24.20 2.34 7.36
N THR A 152 -24.07 1.55 8.43
CA THR A 152 -23.36 0.27 8.38
C THR A 152 -24.24 -0.83 7.76
N THR A 153 -25.36 -0.46 7.13
CA THR A 153 -26.31 -1.36 6.49
C THR A 153 -25.98 -1.50 5.01
N TRP A 154 -25.67 -2.73 4.61
CA TRP A 154 -25.36 -3.05 3.22
C TRP A 154 -26.65 -3.00 2.38
N LYS A 155 -26.70 -2.14 1.37
CA LYS A 155 -27.86 -2.01 0.47
C LYS A 155 -27.54 -2.68 -0.86
N TRP A 156 -28.17 -3.83 -1.12
CA TRP A 156 -27.95 -4.62 -2.34
C TRP A 156 -28.33 -3.84 -3.62
N GLU A 157 -29.29 -2.91 -3.50
CA GLU A 157 -29.72 -2.03 -4.59
C GLU A 157 -28.59 -1.13 -5.09
N GLN A 158 -27.77 -0.57 -4.19
CA GLN A 158 -26.64 0.30 -4.56
C GLN A 158 -25.55 -0.48 -5.31
N LEU A 159 -25.38 -1.77 -5.00
CA LEU A 159 -24.44 -2.62 -5.73
C LEU A 159 -24.92 -2.86 -7.16
N TRP A 160 -26.19 -3.16 -7.37
CA TRP A 160 -26.74 -3.35 -8.72
C TRP A 160 -26.75 -2.08 -9.55
N GLU A 161 -27.00 -0.92 -8.92
CA GLU A 161 -26.92 0.38 -9.57
C GLU A 161 -25.46 0.69 -9.99
N ALA A 162 -24.48 0.46 -9.11
CA ALA A 162 -23.08 0.66 -9.41
C ALA A 162 -22.57 -0.27 -10.53
N VAL A 163 -22.99 -1.55 -10.53
CA VAL A 163 -22.59 -2.53 -11.55
C VAL A 163 -23.24 -2.24 -12.91
N ARG A 164 -24.39 -1.57 -12.95
CA ARG A 164 -25.05 -1.17 -14.20
C ARG A 164 -24.55 0.16 -14.75
N ASP A 165 -23.72 0.91 -14.03
CA ASP A 165 -23.20 2.18 -14.51
C ASP A 165 -22.12 1.95 -15.59
N PRO A 166 -22.35 2.35 -16.86
CA PRO A 166 -21.35 2.23 -17.92
C PRO A 166 -20.06 3.01 -17.62
N ARG A 167 -20.12 4.08 -16.81
CA ARG A 167 -18.95 4.88 -16.43
C ARG A 167 -17.96 4.06 -15.59
N LEU A 168 -18.45 3.11 -14.80
CA LEU A 168 -17.60 2.20 -14.01
C LEU A 168 -16.70 1.37 -14.94
N TYR A 169 -17.25 0.83 -16.03
CA TYR A 169 -16.48 0.02 -16.98
C TYR A 169 -15.49 0.85 -17.79
N MET A 170 -15.85 2.07 -18.17
CA MET A 170 -14.91 2.99 -18.83
C MET A 170 -13.74 3.35 -17.92
N PHE A 171 -14.02 3.63 -16.64
CA PHE A 171 -12.99 3.91 -15.65
C PHE A 171 -12.12 2.68 -15.37
N PHE A 172 -12.74 1.50 -15.27
CA PHE A 172 -12.04 0.23 -15.13
C PHE A 172 -11.07 -0.01 -16.30
N LEU A 173 -11.52 0.18 -17.55
CA LEU A 173 -10.67 0.00 -18.73
C LEU A 173 -9.49 0.99 -18.72
N ALA A 174 -9.75 2.25 -18.39
CA ALA A 174 -8.72 3.30 -18.32
C ALA A 174 -7.67 3.02 -17.22
N VAL A 175 -8.11 2.56 -16.05
CA VAL A 175 -7.19 2.20 -14.95
C VAL A 175 -6.44 0.91 -15.28
N CYS A 176 -7.10 -0.09 -15.88
CA CYS A 176 -6.46 -1.32 -16.33
C CYS A 176 -5.35 -1.05 -17.36
N SER A 177 -5.60 -0.22 -18.37
CA SER A 177 -4.59 0.12 -19.37
C SER A 177 -3.39 0.86 -18.76
N ALA A 178 -3.63 1.79 -17.84
CA ALA A 178 -2.56 2.49 -17.12
C ALA A 178 -1.71 1.54 -16.24
N ASN A 179 -2.35 0.62 -15.52
CA ASN A 179 -1.65 -0.33 -14.65
C ASN A 179 -0.88 -1.40 -15.45
N ILE A 180 -1.35 -1.81 -16.63
CA ILE A 180 -0.61 -2.72 -17.51
C ILE A 180 0.72 -2.07 -17.94
N ALA A 181 0.70 -0.80 -18.34
CA ALA A 181 1.91 -0.07 -18.68
C ALA A 181 2.86 0.04 -17.48
N ASN A 182 2.33 0.38 -16.29
CA ASN A 182 3.12 0.45 -15.06
C ASN A 182 3.76 -0.90 -14.69
N GLY A 183 3.00 -2.00 -14.79
CA GLY A 183 3.49 -3.36 -14.55
C GLY A 183 4.56 -3.79 -15.56
N GLY A 184 4.46 -3.35 -16.81
CA GLY A 184 5.52 -3.56 -17.81
C GLY A 184 6.81 -2.86 -17.42
N VAL A 185 6.74 -1.55 -17.14
CA VAL A 185 7.93 -0.77 -16.77
C VAL A 185 8.60 -1.31 -15.51
N SER A 186 7.83 -1.58 -14.45
CA SER A 186 8.40 -2.02 -13.17
C SER A 186 9.07 -3.40 -13.24
N ASN A 187 8.48 -4.36 -13.97
CA ASN A 187 9.06 -5.70 -14.11
C ASN A 187 10.25 -5.74 -15.08
N PHE A 188 10.18 -5.00 -16.20
CA PHE A 188 11.22 -5.04 -17.21
C PHE A 188 12.36 -4.04 -16.97
N SER A 189 12.17 -3.01 -16.14
CA SER A 189 13.22 -2.00 -15.87
C SER A 189 14.52 -2.66 -15.37
N SER A 190 14.43 -3.60 -14.41
CA SER A 190 15.61 -4.31 -13.90
C SER A 190 16.27 -5.21 -14.96
N ALA A 191 15.48 -5.88 -15.80
CA ALA A 191 15.99 -6.73 -16.87
C ALA A 191 16.67 -5.91 -17.98
N ILE A 192 16.08 -4.77 -18.36
CA ILE A 192 16.64 -3.86 -19.36
C ILE A 192 17.96 -3.28 -18.87
N ILE A 193 18.04 -2.83 -17.61
CA ILE A 193 19.29 -2.31 -17.04
C ILE A 193 20.38 -3.39 -17.01
N SER A 194 20.02 -4.64 -16.69
CA SER A 194 20.97 -5.77 -16.75
C SER A 194 21.43 -6.10 -18.17
N ALA A 195 20.60 -5.89 -19.20
CA ALA A 195 20.95 -6.11 -20.59
C ALA A 195 22.01 -5.11 -21.11
N PHE A 196 22.13 -3.94 -20.48
CA PHE A 196 23.18 -2.96 -20.77
C PHE A 196 24.56 -3.31 -20.18
N HIS A 197 24.76 -4.53 -19.68
CA HIS A 197 26.03 -5.03 -19.10
C HIS A 197 26.51 -4.27 -17.85
N TYR A 198 25.59 -3.62 -17.12
CA TYR A 198 25.92 -2.99 -15.83
C TYR A 198 25.99 -4.03 -14.70
N ASP A 199 26.96 -3.87 -13.80
CA ASP A 199 27.09 -4.71 -12.58
C ASP A 199 25.80 -4.67 -11.74
N SER A 200 25.44 -5.78 -11.07
CA SER A 200 24.18 -5.89 -10.31
C SER A 200 24.07 -4.82 -9.21
N LYS A 201 25.21 -4.36 -8.70
CA LYS A 201 25.31 -3.27 -7.72
C LYS A 201 24.88 -1.93 -8.31
N THR A 202 25.32 -1.62 -9.52
CA THR A 202 24.95 -0.39 -10.25
C THR A 202 23.51 -0.45 -10.71
N THR A 203 23.02 -1.64 -11.10
CA THR A 203 21.61 -1.86 -11.47
C THR A 203 20.65 -1.55 -10.31
N ALA A 204 20.99 -1.97 -9.08
CA ALA A 204 20.18 -1.66 -7.90
C ALA A 204 20.16 -0.16 -7.55
N LEU A 205 21.27 0.55 -7.76
CA LEU A 205 21.38 2.00 -7.60
C LEU A 205 20.56 2.75 -8.67
N LEU A 206 20.63 2.31 -9.93
CA LEU A 206 19.85 2.88 -11.03
C LEU A 206 18.34 2.66 -10.84
N GLY A 207 17.93 1.59 -10.15
CA GLY A 207 16.55 1.35 -9.75
C GLY A 207 15.99 2.36 -8.74
N MET A 208 16.83 3.18 -8.09
CA MET A 208 16.37 4.29 -7.24
C MET A 208 15.92 5.52 -8.05
N ALA A 209 16.43 5.68 -9.28
CA ALA A 209 16.16 6.88 -10.08
C ALA A 209 14.68 7.02 -10.50
N PRO A 210 13.97 5.96 -10.90
CA PRO A 210 12.51 6.01 -11.06
C PRO A 210 11.77 6.43 -9.79
N GLY A 211 12.17 5.89 -8.63
CA GLY A 211 11.59 6.28 -7.35
C GLY A 211 11.79 7.75 -7.00
N ALA A 212 12.95 8.33 -7.34
CA ALA A 212 13.19 9.76 -7.17
C ALA A 212 12.32 10.63 -8.08
N MET A 213 12.10 10.21 -9.34
CA MET A 213 11.18 10.92 -10.24
C MET A 213 9.74 10.88 -9.73
N GLU A 214 9.30 9.76 -9.15
CA GLU A 214 7.96 9.62 -8.58
C GLU A 214 7.75 10.48 -7.31
N VAL A 215 8.80 10.77 -6.55
CA VAL A 215 8.72 11.68 -5.38
C VAL A 215 8.70 13.15 -5.80
N VAL A 216 9.32 13.49 -6.94
CA VAL A 216 9.42 14.88 -7.44
C VAL A 216 8.19 15.29 -8.27
N ALA A 217 7.55 14.34 -8.95
CA ALA A 217 6.34 14.56 -9.77
C ALA A 217 5.07 14.76 -8.94
#